data_AF-A0A318JFB2-F1
#
_entry.id   AF-A0A318JFB2-F1
#
_cell.length_a   1.000
_cell.length_b   1.000
_cell.length_c   1.000
_cell.angle_alpha   90.00
_cell.angle_beta   90.00
_cell.angle_gamma   90.00
#
_symmetry.space_group_name_H-M   'P 1'
#
loop_
_entity.id
_entity.type
_entity.pdbx_description
1 polymer ?
#
loop_
_entity_poly.entity_id
_entity_poly.type
_entity_poly.pdbx_seq_one_letter_code
_entity_poly.pdbx_strand_id
1 'polypeptide(L)'
;MNTPANTSKPVPQPEVELRAPENENTLATLAMPLGETVLTLTASGIPIYGILHRSRAMTGQSDFFRLQFRGFARTEGNQWLHYANDEARFHTGYNCAWVRVDHPSRSVTFGPKNGINCVEAFAGLGLDTFLFAQTIIWVKGAYPDYAISPGLITLTGNVSEEEKLRRNAFYASQGFQFDWQDAAQRSGLYFKDKVSRLLGVWDKEHIQEVGGEAMLQALAQQDETRAALEDKVNRLESSCSSMKSALQRERNTSQILMGVLIIGVMLALWALI
;
A
#
# COMPACT_ATOMS: atom_id res chain seq x y z
N MET A 1 -51.19 -60.97 -31.74
CA MET A 1 -50.14 -60.15 -32.36
C MET A 1 -49.57 -59.28 -31.25
N ASN A 2 -48.39 -59.66 -30.74
CA ASN A 2 -47.74 -58.98 -29.61
C ASN A 2 -46.76 -57.94 -30.17
N THR A 3 -47.01 -56.66 -29.89
CA THR A 3 -46.06 -55.58 -30.14
C THR A 3 -45.23 -55.38 -28.88
N PRO A 4 -43.90 -55.56 -28.89
CA PRO A 4 -43.09 -55.24 -27.73
C PRO A 4 -42.92 -53.73 -27.64
N ALA A 5 -43.24 -53.17 -26.47
CA ALA A 5 -42.96 -51.79 -26.12
C ALA A 5 -41.44 -51.57 -26.06
N ASN A 6 -40.96 -50.68 -26.92
CA ASN A 6 -39.56 -50.25 -26.95
C ASN A 6 -39.31 -49.29 -25.79
N THR A 7 -38.84 -49.83 -24.65
CA THR A 7 -38.34 -49.04 -23.52
C THR A 7 -36.92 -48.57 -23.84
N SER A 8 -36.80 -47.45 -24.55
CA SER A 8 -35.54 -46.71 -24.62
C SER A 8 -35.21 -46.16 -23.23
N LYS A 9 -34.26 -46.78 -22.55
CA LYS A 9 -33.66 -46.25 -21.32
C LYS A 9 -33.06 -44.86 -21.62
N PRO A 10 -33.22 -43.86 -20.74
CA PRO A 10 -32.54 -42.58 -20.88
C PRO A 10 -31.03 -42.83 -20.84
N VAL A 11 -30.32 -42.32 -21.84
CA VAL A 11 -28.85 -42.26 -21.84
C VAL A 11 -28.42 -41.48 -20.61
N PRO A 12 -27.57 -42.02 -19.72
CA PRO A 12 -27.02 -41.25 -18.62
C PRO A 12 -26.30 -40.04 -19.22
N GLN A 13 -26.72 -38.83 -18.84
CA GLN A 13 -25.96 -37.64 -19.15
C GLN A 13 -24.53 -37.84 -18.61
N PRO A 14 -23.48 -37.58 -19.41
CA PRO A 14 -22.12 -37.71 -18.93
C PRO A 14 -21.96 -36.79 -17.72
N GLU A 15 -21.73 -37.40 -16.56
CA GLU A 15 -21.31 -36.72 -15.34
C GLU A 15 -20.13 -35.84 -15.71
N VAL A 16 -20.30 -34.51 -15.62
CA VAL A 16 -19.26 -33.56 -15.99
C VAL A 16 -18.11 -33.80 -15.05
N GLU A 17 -17.10 -34.53 -15.53
CA GLU A 17 -15.89 -34.83 -14.77
C GLU A 17 -15.28 -33.49 -14.35
N LEU A 18 -15.34 -33.19 -13.04
CA LEU A 18 -14.83 -31.95 -12.47
C LEU A 18 -13.33 -31.91 -12.74
N ARG A 19 -12.93 -31.16 -13.78
CA ARG A 19 -11.53 -31.01 -14.13
C ARG A 19 -10.79 -30.44 -12.91
N ALA A 20 -9.58 -30.95 -12.66
CA ALA A 20 -8.78 -30.53 -11.52
C ALA A 20 -8.61 -28.99 -11.50
N PRO A 21 -8.74 -28.34 -10.33
CA PRO A 21 -8.61 -26.89 -10.24
C PRO A 21 -7.20 -26.42 -10.66
N GLU A 22 -7.11 -25.33 -11.42
CA GLU A 22 -5.82 -24.83 -11.93
C GLU A 22 -4.92 -24.30 -10.82
N ASN A 23 -3.61 -24.54 -10.91
CA ASN A 23 -2.66 -24.14 -9.88
C ASN A 23 -2.47 -22.60 -9.86
N GLU A 24 -2.44 -22.03 -8.66
CA GLU A 24 -2.09 -20.62 -8.39
C GLU A 24 -0.82 -20.18 -9.15
N ASN A 25 0.26 -20.97 -9.12
CA ASN A 25 1.52 -20.58 -9.74
C ASN A 25 1.39 -20.41 -11.27
N THR A 26 0.58 -21.27 -11.90
CA THR A 26 0.30 -21.20 -13.33
C THR A 26 -0.51 -19.95 -13.64
N LEU A 27 -1.59 -19.70 -12.88
CA LEU A 27 -2.43 -18.52 -13.05
C LEU A 27 -1.66 -17.22 -12.77
N ALA A 28 -0.77 -17.21 -11.79
CA ALA A 28 0.10 -16.08 -11.47
C ALA A 28 1.09 -15.76 -12.61
N THR A 29 1.52 -16.77 -13.37
CA THR A 29 2.39 -16.60 -14.55
C THR A 29 1.63 -16.07 -15.75
N LEU A 30 0.35 -16.46 -15.90
CA LEU A 30 -0.55 -15.99 -16.95
C LEU A 30 -1.17 -14.62 -16.64
N ALA A 31 -1.02 -14.12 -15.42
CA ALA A 31 -1.67 -12.90 -14.97
C ALA A 31 -1.09 -11.67 -15.71
N MET A 32 -1.98 -10.92 -16.35
CA MET A 32 -1.65 -9.65 -16.98
C MET A 32 -1.71 -8.52 -15.94
N PRO A 33 -0.79 -7.55 -15.99
CA PRO A 33 -0.84 -6.38 -15.11
C PRO A 33 -2.05 -5.52 -15.48
N LEU A 34 -2.87 -5.19 -14.48
CA LEU A 34 -4.00 -4.27 -14.62
C LEU A 34 -3.60 -2.81 -14.39
N GLY A 35 -2.54 -2.58 -13.61
CA GLY A 35 -2.01 -1.27 -13.34
C GLY A 35 -1.35 -1.16 -11.96
N GLU A 36 -0.76 0.00 -11.72
CA GLU A 36 -0.12 0.37 -10.46
C GLU A 36 -0.74 1.66 -9.93
N THR A 37 -0.95 1.71 -8.62
CA THR A 37 -1.42 2.92 -7.92
C THR A 37 -0.52 3.20 -6.73
N VAL A 38 -0.42 4.47 -6.34
CA VAL A 38 0.26 4.83 -5.11
C VAL A 38 -0.67 4.55 -3.93
N LEU A 39 -0.12 3.90 -2.91
CA LEU A 39 -0.81 3.63 -1.65
C LEU A 39 -0.06 4.35 -0.54
N THR A 40 -0.80 5.12 0.25
CA THR A 40 -0.30 5.79 1.44
C THR A 40 -0.81 5.05 2.67
N LEU A 41 0.11 4.68 3.55
CA LEU A 41 -0.13 4.06 4.86
C LEU A 41 0.30 5.06 5.93
N THR A 42 -0.48 5.21 7.00
CA THR A 42 -0.14 6.11 8.12
C THR A 42 0.27 5.31 9.35
N ALA A 43 1.52 5.45 9.79
CA ALA A 43 2.07 4.79 10.97
C ALA A 43 2.40 5.84 12.04
N SER A 44 1.61 5.91 13.12
CA SER A 44 1.85 6.88 14.22
C SER A 44 2.01 8.34 13.76
N GLY A 45 1.24 8.73 12.72
CA GLY A 45 1.30 10.06 12.12
C GLY A 45 2.39 10.26 11.05
N ILE A 46 3.22 9.24 10.80
CA ILE A 46 4.22 9.25 9.72
C ILE A 46 3.63 8.59 8.47
N PRO A 47 3.51 9.31 7.34
CA PRO A 47 3.06 8.70 6.10
C PRO A 47 4.18 7.88 5.46
N ILE A 48 3.79 6.70 5.03
CA ILE A 48 4.57 5.73 4.27
C ILE A 48 3.93 5.64 2.89
N TYR A 49 4.75 5.77 1.86
CA TYR A 49 4.34 5.71 0.47
C TYR A 49 4.85 4.42 -0.15
N GLY A 50 4.00 3.76 -0.91
CA GLY A 50 4.36 2.58 -1.67
C GLY A 50 3.53 2.44 -2.94
N ILE A 51 3.85 1.38 -3.68
CA ILE A 51 3.21 1.06 -4.96
C ILE A 51 2.41 -0.21 -4.77
N LEU A 52 1.12 -0.13 -5.13
CA LEU A 52 0.19 -1.23 -5.17
C LEU A 52 0.05 -1.70 -6.61
N HIS A 53 0.51 -2.92 -6.88
CA HIS A 53 0.43 -3.57 -8.17
C HIS A 53 -0.76 -4.53 -8.22
N ARG A 54 -1.56 -4.46 -9.29
CA ARG A 54 -2.70 -5.35 -9.52
C ARG A 54 -2.47 -6.19 -10.77
N SER A 55 -2.74 -7.48 -10.67
CA SER A 55 -2.65 -8.41 -11.80
C SER A 55 -3.84 -9.35 -11.84
N ARG A 56 -4.30 -9.72 -13.04
CA ARG A 56 -5.42 -10.64 -13.24
C ARG A 56 -5.11 -11.65 -14.35
N ALA A 57 -5.51 -12.90 -14.13
CA ALA A 57 -5.62 -13.91 -15.19
C ALA A 57 -7.08 -14.33 -15.35
N MET A 58 -7.47 -14.67 -16.57
CA MET A 58 -8.74 -15.33 -16.88
C MET A 58 -8.45 -16.49 -17.81
N THR A 59 -8.90 -17.67 -17.45
CA THR A 59 -8.85 -18.87 -18.29
C THR A 59 -10.27 -19.37 -18.54
N GLY A 60 -10.44 -20.42 -19.34
CA GLY A 60 -11.75 -21.06 -19.48
C GLY A 60 -12.26 -21.73 -18.19
N GLN A 61 -11.41 -21.90 -17.17
CA GLN A 61 -11.74 -22.63 -15.95
C GLN A 61 -11.63 -21.81 -14.68
N SER A 62 -10.74 -20.83 -14.66
CA SER A 62 -10.43 -20.08 -13.45
C SER A 62 -10.15 -18.63 -13.75
N ASP A 63 -10.59 -17.78 -12.84
CA ASP A 63 -10.14 -16.40 -12.75
C ASP A 63 -9.19 -16.26 -11.56
N PHE A 64 -8.18 -15.42 -11.73
CA PHE A 64 -7.20 -15.12 -10.70
C PHE A 64 -7.02 -13.62 -10.58
N PHE A 65 -7.03 -13.11 -9.35
CA PHE A 65 -6.75 -11.72 -9.06
C PHE A 65 -5.77 -11.62 -7.90
N ARG A 66 -4.75 -10.78 -8.06
CA ARG A 66 -3.68 -10.61 -7.09
C ARG A 66 -3.34 -9.15 -6.91
N LEU A 67 -3.12 -8.77 -5.66
CA LEU A 67 -2.54 -7.50 -5.26
C LEU A 67 -1.19 -7.74 -4.61
N GLN A 68 -0.20 -6.91 -4.94
CA GLN A 68 1.12 -6.91 -4.33
C GLN A 68 1.50 -5.47 -3.96
N PHE A 69 2.08 -5.29 -2.79
CA PHE A 69 2.55 -4.00 -2.31
C PHE A 69 4.06 -4.01 -2.10
N ARG A 70 4.70 -2.90 -2.47
CA ARG A 70 6.07 -2.58 -2.10
C ARG A 70 6.14 -1.16 -1.56
N GLY A 71 6.92 -0.95 -0.51
CA GLY A 71 7.25 0.38 -0.03
C GLY A 71 8.17 1.12 -0.99
N PHE A 72 7.99 2.44 -1.06
CA PHE A 72 8.87 3.34 -1.79
C PHE A 72 9.68 4.17 -0.81
N ALA A 73 9.02 4.88 0.10
CA ALA A 73 9.66 5.71 1.10
C ALA A 73 8.74 6.03 2.28
N ARG A 74 9.33 6.44 3.41
CA ARG A 74 8.64 7.10 4.52
C ARG A 74 9.17 8.52 4.70
N THR A 75 8.37 9.41 5.26
CA THR A 75 8.80 10.79 5.54
C THR A 75 9.11 10.96 7.02
N GLU A 76 10.36 11.27 7.36
CA GLU A 76 10.75 11.67 8.71
C GLU A 76 11.10 13.16 8.71
N GLY A 77 10.20 13.98 9.28
CA GLY A 77 10.31 15.44 9.19
C GLY A 77 10.27 15.91 7.73
N ASN A 78 11.38 16.45 7.24
CA ASN A 78 11.51 16.96 5.86
C ASN A 78 12.37 16.05 4.96
N GLN A 79 12.71 14.84 5.42
CA GLN A 79 13.55 13.89 4.70
C GLN A 79 12.75 12.68 4.22
N TRP A 80 13.00 12.29 2.98
CA TRP A 80 12.48 11.06 2.39
C TRP A 80 13.48 9.94 2.64
N LEU A 81 13.05 8.92 3.39
CA LEU A 81 13.84 7.72 3.64
C LEU A 81 13.31 6.60 2.75
N HIS A 82 14.07 6.27 1.71
CA HIS A 82 13.70 5.22 0.77
C HIS A 82 13.91 3.83 1.37
N TYR A 83 13.00 2.91 1.04
CA TYR A 83 13.21 1.50 1.30
C TYR A 83 14.19 0.92 0.26
N ALA A 84 15.03 -0.02 0.67
CA ALA A 84 16.09 -0.55 -0.19
C ALA A 84 16.14 -2.10 -0.28
N ASN A 85 15.52 -2.81 0.66
CA ASN A 85 15.62 -4.27 0.77
C ASN A 85 14.28 -4.95 0.43
N ASP A 86 13.85 -5.90 1.26
CA ASP A 86 12.61 -6.65 1.06
C ASP A 86 11.37 -5.75 1.06
N GLU A 87 11.42 -4.61 1.75
CA GLU A 87 10.31 -3.66 1.76
C GLU A 87 10.09 -3.02 0.38
N ALA A 88 11.15 -2.90 -0.44
CA ALA A 88 11.11 -2.22 -1.74
C ALA A 88 10.77 -3.14 -2.92
N ARG A 89 10.47 -4.41 -2.65
CA ARG A 89 10.25 -5.45 -3.68
C ARG A 89 8.84 -6.02 -3.61
N PHE A 90 8.34 -6.45 -4.76
CA PHE A 90 7.11 -7.27 -4.80
C PHE A 90 7.45 -8.70 -4.42
N HIS A 91 6.74 -9.22 -3.42
CA HIS A 91 6.87 -10.60 -2.96
C HIS A 91 5.63 -11.40 -3.33
N THR A 92 5.78 -12.72 -3.44
CA THR A 92 4.66 -13.64 -3.65
C THR A 92 4.04 -14.11 -2.33
N GLY A 93 4.84 -14.15 -1.25
CA GLY A 93 4.40 -14.62 0.08
C GLY A 93 4.17 -13.53 1.13
N TYR A 94 4.64 -12.30 0.90
CA TYR A 94 4.49 -11.16 1.82
C TYR A 94 3.92 -9.96 1.08
N ASN A 95 3.25 -9.06 1.81
CA ASN A 95 2.61 -7.86 1.26
C ASN A 95 1.75 -8.17 0.03
N CYS A 96 1.14 -9.36 0.01
CA CYS A 96 0.46 -9.91 -1.15
C CYS A 96 -0.82 -10.60 -0.68
N ALA A 97 -1.89 -10.41 -1.43
CA ALA A 97 -3.12 -11.17 -1.29
C ALA A 97 -3.62 -11.55 -2.68
N TRP A 98 -4.19 -12.74 -2.79
CA TRP A 98 -4.79 -13.19 -4.02
C TRP A 98 -6.06 -13.97 -3.78
N VAL A 99 -6.87 -14.04 -4.82
CA VAL A 99 -8.09 -14.82 -4.88
C VAL A 99 -8.14 -15.56 -6.21
N ARG A 100 -8.48 -16.84 -6.12
CA ARG A 100 -8.68 -17.73 -7.26
C ARG A 100 -10.13 -18.19 -7.27
N VAL A 101 -10.77 -18.08 -8.42
CA VAL A 101 -12.13 -18.52 -8.67
C VAL A 101 -12.04 -19.76 -9.54
N ASP A 102 -12.74 -20.82 -9.17
CA ASP A 102 -12.86 -22.04 -9.95
C ASP A 102 -14.30 -22.17 -10.47
N HIS A 103 -14.47 -22.04 -11.79
CA HIS A 103 -15.80 -22.06 -12.42
C HIS A 103 -16.47 -23.44 -12.37
N PRO A 104 -15.77 -24.58 -12.63
CA PRO A 104 -16.36 -25.91 -12.53
C PRO A 104 -16.98 -26.21 -11.16
N SER A 105 -16.25 -25.93 -10.07
CA SER A 105 -16.77 -26.14 -8.70
C SER A 105 -17.58 -24.98 -8.14
N ARG A 106 -17.65 -23.85 -8.86
CA ARG A 106 -18.24 -22.58 -8.40
C ARG A 106 -17.73 -22.16 -7.01
N SER A 107 -16.42 -22.32 -6.81
CA SER A 107 -15.77 -22.06 -5.54
C SER A 107 -14.69 -20.98 -5.64
N VAL A 108 -14.37 -20.38 -4.50
CA VAL A 108 -13.36 -19.32 -4.38
C VAL A 108 -12.35 -19.72 -3.32
N THR A 109 -11.06 -19.61 -3.63
CA THR A 109 -9.97 -19.83 -2.70
C THR A 109 -9.19 -18.53 -2.52
N PHE A 110 -8.95 -18.17 -1.27
CA PHE A 110 -8.10 -17.04 -0.92
C PHE A 110 -6.71 -17.51 -0.52
N GLY A 111 -5.71 -16.65 -0.72
CA GLY A 111 -4.38 -16.89 -0.22
C GLY A 111 -3.55 -15.61 -0.07
N PRO A 112 -2.28 -15.74 0.35
CA PRO A 112 -1.45 -16.97 0.34
C PRO A 112 -1.84 -18.07 1.35
N LYS A 113 -1.39 -19.32 1.12
CA LYS A 113 -1.69 -20.47 2.00
C LYS A 113 -1.27 -20.27 3.46
N ASN A 114 -0.17 -19.55 3.69
CA ASN A 114 0.37 -19.27 5.02
C ASN A 114 -0.28 -18.04 5.68
N GLY A 115 -1.38 -17.54 5.10
CA GLY A 115 -2.00 -16.29 5.48
C GLY A 115 -1.41 -15.08 4.75
N ILE A 116 -2.08 -13.94 4.92
CA ILE A 116 -1.69 -12.66 4.35
C ILE A 116 -0.77 -11.98 5.36
N ASN A 117 0.53 -12.14 5.14
CA ASN A 117 1.55 -11.62 6.04
C ASN A 117 2.21 -10.38 5.42
N CYS A 118 2.61 -9.46 6.27
CA CYS A 118 3.40 -8.29 5.85
C CYS A 118 4.85 -8.47 6.29
N VAL A 119 5.76 -7.80 5.58
CA VAL A 119 7.12 -7.57 6.10
C VAL A 119 7.05 -6.73 7.37
N GLU A 120 8.05 -6.86 8.25
CA GLU A 120 8.07 -6.22 9.57
C GLU A 120 7.79 -4.71 9.51
N ALA A 121 8.35 -4.01 8.51
CA ALA A 121 8.15 -2.58 8.32
C ALA A 121 6.69 -2.14 8.08
N PHE A 122 5.82 -3.04 7.62
CA PHE A 122 4.40 -2.76 7.35
C PHE A 122 3.45 -3.56 8.24
N ALA A 123 3.98 -4.39 9.14
CA ALA A 123 3.18 -5.18 10.06
C ALA A 123 2.42 -4.27 11.03
N GLY A 124 1.14 -4.58 11.28
CA GLY A 124 0.30 -3.81 12.19
C GLY A 124 -0.25 -2.50 11.64
N LEU A 125 0.07 -2.12 10.40
CA LEU A 125 -0.45 -0.91 9.74
C LEU A 125 -1.79 -1.11 9.02
N GLY A 126 -2.37 -2.32 9.11
CA GLY A 126 -3.61 -2.69 8.42
C GLY A 126 -3.44 -3.02 6.93
N LEU A 127 -2.21 -3.03 6.40
CA LEU A 127 -1.93 -3.35 4.99
C LEU A 127 -2.46 -4.75 4.61
N ASP A 128 -2.25 -5.74 5.47
CA ASP A 128 -2.78 -7.10 5.32
C ASP A 128 -4.31 -7.09 5.14
N THR A 129 -4.99 -6.33 5.99
CA THR A 129 -6.46 -6.21 6.00
C THR A 129 -6.95 -5.50 4.75
N PHE A 130 -6.26 -4.44 4.33
CA PHE A 130 -6.54 -3.76 3.07
C PHE A 130 -6.38 -4.69 1.87
N LEU A 131 -5.24 -5.37 1.74
CA LEU A 131 -4.97 -6.27 0.62
C LEU A 131 -6.02 -7.38 0.54
N PHE A 132 -6.39 -7.95 1.70
CA PHE A 132 -7.43 -8.97 1.74
C PHE A 132 -8.83 -8.43 1.42
N ALA A 133 -9.18 -7.27 1.95
CA ALA A 133 -10.46 -6.62 1.66
C ALA A 133 -10.60 -6.33 0.16
N GLN A 134 -9.53 -5.88 -0.52
CA GLN A 134 -9.55 -5.64 -1.96
C GLN A 134 -9.78 -6.90 -2.79
N THR A 135 -9.18 -8.05 -2.41
CA THR A 135 -9.48 -9.31 -3.10
C THR A 135 -10.93 -9.74 -2.89
N ILE A 136 -11.46 -9.56 -1.67
CA ILE A 136 -12.87 -9.83 -1.33
C ILE A 136 -13.81 -8.96 -2.16
N ILE A 137 -13.56 -7.65 -2.26
CA ILE A 137 -14.38 -6.71 -3.03
C ILE A 137 -14.42 -7.10 -4.50
N TRP A 138 -13.26 -7.44 -5.07
CA TRP A 138 -13.17 -7.86 -6.46
C TRP A 138 -14.03 -9.11 -6.73
N VAL A 139 -13.87 -10.16 -5.91
CA VAL A 139 -14.62 -11.40 -6.11
C VAL A 139 -16.11 -11.25 -5.77
N LYS A 140 -16.44 -10.38 -4.82
CA LYS A 140 -17.83 -10.07 -4.46
C LYS A 140 -18.56 -9.32 -5.58
N GLY A 141 -17.86 -8.46 -6.32
CA GLY A 141 -18.41 -7.79 -7.49
C GLY A 141 -18.65 -8.73 -8.67
N ALA A 142 -17.76 -9.70 -8.91
CA ALA A 142 -17.84 -10.59 -10.06
C ALA A 142 -18.63 -11.89 -9.79
N TYR A 143 -18.49 -12.48 -8.60
CA TYR A 143 -18.97 -13.83 -8.27
C TYR A 143 -19.61 -13.93 -6.86
N PRO A 144 -20.64 -13.13 -6.54
CA PRO A 144 -21.22 -13.04 -5.19
C PRO A 144 -21.87 -14.35 -4.69
N ASP A 145 -22.31 -15.21 -5.61
CA ASP A 145 -23.01 -16.47 -5.31
C ASP A 145 -22.09 -17.68 -5.16
N TYR A 146 -20.80 -17.53 -5.42
CA TYR A 146 -19.86 -18.64 -5.34
C TYR A 146 -19.60 -19.03 -3.90
N ALA A 147 -19.36 -20.33 -3.69
CA ALA A 147 -18.99 -20.88 -2.39
C ALA A 147 -17.54 -20.51 -2.06
N ILE A 148 -17.21 -20.40 -0.77
CA ILE A 148 -15.82 -20.19 -0.37
C ILE A 148 -15.23 -21.53 0.06
N SER A 149 -14.14 -21.91 -0.56
CA SER A 149 -13.37 -23.10 -0.18
C SER A 149 -12.76 -22.85 1.20
N PRO A 150 -13.01 -23.73 2.19
CA PRO A 150 -12.43 -23.58 3.52
C PRO A 150 -10.90 -23.51 3.45
N GLY A 151 -10.34 -22.50 4.11
CA GLY A 151 -8.88 -22.36 4.19
C GLY A 151 -8.37 -22.87 5.53
N LEU A 152 -7.17 -23.44 5.52
CA LEU A 152 -6.51 -23.88 6.73
C LEU A 152 -5.84 -22.68 7.42
N ILE A 153 -6.03 -22.60 8.72
CA ILE A 153 -5.34 -21.68 9.62
C ILE A 153 -4.56 -22.53 10.60
N THR A 154 -3.25 -22.32 10.68
CA THR A 154 -2.37 -23.05 11.60
C THR A 154 -1.34 -22.10 12.20
N LEU A 155 -1.15 -22.16 13.52
CA LEU A 155 0.00 -21.57 14.21
C LEU A 155 1.07 -22.63 14.38
N THR A 156 2.28 -22.35 13.90
CA THR A 156 3.45 -23.20 14.12
C THR A 156 4.41 -22.50 15.08
N GLY A 157 5.00 -23.27 16.01
CA GLY A 157 5.96 -22.75 16.99
C GLY A 157 5.32 -22.13 18.25
N ASN A 158 6.14 -21.35 18.99
CA ASN A 158 5.71 -20.63 20.19
C ASN A 158 5.12 -19.28 19.81
N VAL A 159 3.84 -19.28 19.46
CA VAL A 159 3.07 -18.07 19.14
C VAL A 159 2.42 -17.54 20.40
N SER A 160 2.42 -16.22 20.59
CA SER A 160 1.80 -15.58 21.75
C SER A 160 0.26 -15.64 21.66
N GLU A 161 -0.41 -15.54 22.82
CA GLU A 161 -1.88 -15.46 22.84
C GLU A 161 -2.41 -14.21 22.10
N GLU A 162 -1.63 -13.12 22.11
CA GLU A 162 -1.94 -11.88 21.39
C GLU A 162 -1.88 -12.05 19.87
N GLU A 163 -0.86 -12.74 19.35
CA GLU A 163 -0.74 -13.03 17.92
C GLU A 163 -1.87 -13.93 17.42
N LYS A 164 -2.26 -14.92 18.22
CA LYS A 164 -3.42 -15.76 17.96
C LYS A 164 -4.70 -14.92 17.89
N LEU A 165 -4.92 -14.05 18.88
CA LEU A 165 -6.10 -13.19 18.93
C LEU A 165 -6.14 -12.24 17.72
N ARG A 166 -5.00 -11.63 17.36
CA ARG A 166 -4.86 -10.74 16.20
C ARG A 166 -5.22 -11.45 14.90
N ARG A 167 -4.68 -12.66 14.67
CA ARG A 167 -5.00 -13.47 13.48
C ARG A 167 -6.47 -13.83 13.42
N ASN A 168 -7.07 -14.24 14.54
CA ASN A 168 -8.48 -14.60 14.58
C ASN A 168 -9.37 -13.37 14.35
N ALA A 169 -9.03 -12.23 14.96
CA ALA A 169 -9.71 -10.96 14.74
C ALA A 169 -9.62 -10.49 13.27
N PHE A 170 -8.48 -10.70 12.61
CA PHE A 170 -8.27 -10.40 11.20
C PHE A 170 -9.32 -11.10 10.30
N TYR A 171 -9.43 -12.44 10.36
CA TYR A 171 -10.43 -13.15 9.53
C TYR A 171 -11.87 -12.86 9.99
N ALA A 172 -12.11 -12.73 11.30
CA ALA A 172 -13.44 -12.40 11.83
C ALA A 172 -13.93 -11.02 11.33
N SER A 173 -13.03 -10.03 11.23
CA SER A 173 -13.34 -8.68 10.73
C SER A 173 -13.83 -8.67 9.27
N GLN A 174 -13.46 -9.69 8.48
CA GLN A 174 -13.94 -9.88 7.11
C GLN A 174 -15.21 -10.72 7.02
N GLY A 175 -15.70 -11.22 8.16
CA GLY A 175 -16.93 -11.99 8.29
C GLY A 175 -16.74 -13.51 8.25
N PHE A 176 -15.52 -14.03 8.33
CA PHE A 176 -15.28 -15.47 8.37
C PHE A 176 -15.70 -16.11 9.70
N GLN A 177 -16.04 -17.38 9.64
CA GLN A 177 -16.29 -18.25 10.79
C GLN A 177 -15.17 -19.28 10.89
N PHE A 178 -15.03 -19.90 12.06
CA PHE A 178 -13.97 -20.85 12.35
C PHE A 178 -14.54 -22.19 12.80
N ASP A 179 -13.93 -23.26 12.32
CA ASP A 179 -14.09 -24.62 12.82
C ASP A 179 -12.74 -25.08 13.40
N TRP A 180 -12.62 -25.04 14.73
CA TRP A 180 -11.37 -25.31 15.43
C TRP A 180 -11.19 -26.80 15.68
N GLN A 181 -10.00 -27.31 15.35
CA GLN A 181 -9.66 -28.72 15.56
C GLN A 181 -9.13 -28.99 16.98
N ASP A 182 -8.65 -27.94 17.67
CA ASP A 182 -8.08 -28.03 19.00
C ASP A 182 -8.65 -26.93 19.93
N ALA A 183 -8.74 -27.25 21.22
CA ALA A 183 -9.23 -26.31 22.24
C ALA A 183 -8.33 -25.07 22.39
N ALA A 184 -7.05 -25.16 22.02
CA ALA A 184 -6.12 -24.04 22.05
C ALA A 184 -6.24 -23.11 20.83
N GLN A 185 -7.12 -23.43 19.86
CA GLN A 185 -7.38 -22.68 18.63
C GLN A 185 -6.11 -22.44 17.79
N ARG A 186 -5.18 -23.39 17.82
CA ARG A 186 -3.93 -23.31 17.05
C ARG A 186 -4.14 -23.71 15.60
N SER A 187 -5.01 -24.69 15.34
CA SER A 187 -5.36 -25.21 14.03
C SER A 187 -6.87 -25.24 13.82
N GLY A 188 -7.32 -24.81 12.65
CA GLY A 188 -8.73 -24.83 12.29
C GLY A 188 -8.96 -24.45 10.84
N LEU A 189 -10.19 -24.59 10.39
CA LEU A 189 -10.62 -24.08 9.10
C LEU A 189 -11.31 -22.74 9.29
N TYR A 190 -11.00 -21.77 8.43
CA TYR A 190 -11.88 -20.62 8.25
C TYR A 190 -12.78 -20.87 7.05
N PHE A 191 -14.05 -20.50 7.19
CA PHE A 191 -15.04 -20.72 6.15
C PHE A 191 -16.14 -19.67 6.19
N LYS A 192 -16.90 -19.62 5.10
CA LYS A 192 -18.15 -18.86 4.96
C LYS A 192 -18.93 -19.44 3.78
N ASP A 193 -20.26 -19.42 3.84
CA ASP A 193 -21.07 -20.11 2.82
C ASP A 193 -20.94 -19.50 1.42
N LYS A 194 -20.95 -18.16 1.35
CA LYS A 194 -20.95 -17.41 0.08
C LYS A 194 -20.09 -16.17 0.17
N VAL A 195 -19.50 -15.80 -0.96
CA VAL A 195 -18.72 -14.57 -1.12
C VAL A 195 -19.51 -13.31 -0.76
N SER A 196 -20.79 -13.26 -1.14
CA SER A 196 -21.69 -12.12 -0.81
C SER A 196 -21.78 -11.79 0.67
N ARG A 197 -21.54 -12.78 1.56
CA ARG A 197 -21.58 -12.61 3.02
C ARG A 197 -20.28 -12.08 3.62
N LEU A 198 -19.22 -11.94 2.84
CA LEU A 198 -17.98 -11.30 3.27
C LEU A 198 -18.13 -9.78 3.29
N LEU A 199 -17.39 -9.13 4.17
CA LEU A 199 -17.50 -7.69 4.40
C LEU A 199 -16.60 -6.89 3.44
N GLY A 200 -15.31 -7.22 3.33
CA GLY A 200 -14.36 -6.48 2.51
C GLY A 200 -14.10 -5.07 3.07
N VAL A 201 -13.91 -4.97 4.39
CA VAL A 201 -13.77 -3.70 5.11
C VAL A 201 -12.31 -3.52 5.53
N TRP A 202 -11.83 -2.29 5.48
CA TRP A 202 -10.49 -1.91 5.93
C TRP A 202 -10.52 -0.48 6.50
N ASP A 203 -9.42 -0.09 7.13
CA ASP A 203 -9.23 1.25 7.67
C ASP A 203 -8.94 2.26 6.54
N LYS A 204 -9.96 3.05 6.18
CA LYS A 204 -9.86 4.09 5.14
C LYS A 204 -9.20 5.39 5.63
N GLU A 205 -9.05 5.55 6.94
CA GLU A 205 -8.40 6.72 7.53
C GLU A 205 -6.88 6.58 7.38
N HIS A 206 -6.35 5.41 7.72
CA HIS A 206 -4.91 5.16 7.71
C HIS A 206 -4.38 4.66 6.36
N ILE A 207 -5.25 4.13 5.49
CA ILE A 207 -4.87 3.55 4.20
C ILE A 207 -5.65 4.22 3.07
N GLN A 208 -4.92 4.94 2.21
CA GLN A 208 -5.49 5.72 1.11
C GLN A 208 -4.80 5.40 -0.21
N GLU A 209 -5.60 5.19 -1.24
CA GLU A 209 -5.11 5.11 -2.61
C GLU A 209 -5.06 6.50 -3.23
N VAL A 210 -3.89 6.88 -3.73
CA VAL A 210 -3.69 8.16 -4.41
C VAL A 210 -3.71 7.92 -5.91
N GLY A 211 -4.72 8.50 -6.58
CA GLY A 211 -4.83 8.47 -8.03
C GLY A 211 -3.74 9.30 -8.72
N GLY A 212 -3.40 8.95 -9.95
CA GLY A 212 -2.33 9.62 -10.70
C GLY A 212 -2.57 11.13 -10.88
N GLU A 213 -3.81 11.54 -11.15
CA GLU A 213 -4.18 12.96 -11.26
C GLU A 213 -3.95 13.73 -9.96
N ALA A 214 -4.41 13.18 -8.82
CA ALA A 214 -4.21 13.78 -7.51
C ALA A 214 -2.70 13.90 -7.17
N MET A 215 -1.90 12.93 -7.57
CA MET A 215 -0.45 12.99 -7.41
C MET A 215 0.19 14.07 -8.27
N LEU A 216 -0.21 14.21 -9.53
CA LEU A 216 0.27 15.28 -10.42
C LEU A 216 -0.12 16.67 -9.88
N GLN A 217 -1.33 16.81 -9.36
CA GLN A 217 -1.79 18.05 -8.73
C GLN A 217 -0.96 18.40 -7.50
N ALA A 218 -0.68 17.41 -6.64
CA ALA A 218 0.18 17.61 -5.47
C ALA A 218 1.61 18.01 -5.85
N LEU A 219 2.17 17.39 -6.90
CA LEU A 219 3.49 17.75 -7.43
C LEU A 219 3.52 19.18 -7.99
N ALA A 220 2.52 19.55 -8.79
CA ALA A 220 2.41 20.92 -9.34
C ALA A 220 2.31 21.97 -8.22
N GLN A 221 1.49 21.72 -7.20
CA GLN A 221 1.36 22.60 -6.05
C GLN A 221 2.66 22.70 -5.23
N GLN A 222 3.38 21.60 -5.10
CA GLN A 222 4.68 21.58 -4.42
C GLN A 222 5.71 22.42 -5.17
N ASP A 223 5.75 22.35 -6.49
CA ASP A 223 6.68 23.13 -7.32
C ASP A 223 6.36 24.63 -7.29
N GLU A 224 5.09 25.02 -7.38
CA GLU A 224 4.67 26.42 -7.20
C GLU A 224 5.07 26.96 -5.82
N THR A 225 4.88 26.15 -4.78
CA THR A 225 5.24 26.52 -3.41
C THR A 225 6.76 26.68 -3.26
N ARG A 226 7.55 25.79 -3.88
CA ARG A 226 9.02 25.89 -3.89
C ARG A 226 9.49 27.17 -4.59
N ALA A 227 8.97 27.47 -5.78
CA ALA A 227 9.30 28.70 -6.49
C ALA A 227 8.97 29.95 -5.66
N ALA A 228 7.80 29.98 -5.02
CA ALA A 228 7.41 31.08 -4.14
C ALA A 228 8.30 31.22 -2.90
N LEU A 229 8.83 30.12 -2.36
CA LEU A 229 9.77 30.13 -1.24
C LEU A 229 11.16 30.61 -1.68
N GLU A 230 11.66 30.17 -2.83
CA GLU A 230 12.92 30.63 -3.42
C GLU A 230 12.90 32.14 -3.66
N ASP A 231 11.81 32.68 -4.21
CA ASP A 231 11.63 34.12 -4.39
C ASP A 231 11.69 34.89 -3.07
N LYS A 232 11.09 34.34 -2.01
CA LYS A 232 11.14 34.95 -0.67
C LYS A 232 12.56 34.93 -0.11
N VAL A 233 13.28 33.82 -0.26
CA VAL A 233 14.68 33.70 0.17
C VAL A 233 15.55 34.72 -0.57
N ASN A 234 15.44 34.81 -1.89
CA ASN A 234 16.17 35.77 -2.71
C ASN A 234 15.89 37.23 -2.30
N ARG A 235 14.63 37.56 -2.02
CA ARG A 235 14.26 38.90 -1.51
C ARG A 235 14.87 39.20 -0.15
N LEU A 236 14.84 38.25 0.77
CA LEU A 236 15.46 38.40 2.09
C LEU A 236 16.98 38.56 2.00
N GLU A 237 17.63 37.77 1.15
CA GLU A 237 19.07 37.87 0.90
C GLU A 237 19.45 39.22 0.28
N SER A 238 18.68 39.70 -0.71
CA SER A 238 18.89 41.03 -1.31
C SER A 238 18.69 42.17 -0.31
N SER A 239 17.75 42.02 0.62
CA SER A 239 17.53 42.99 1.70
C SER A 239 18.69 42.97 2.70
N CYS A 240 19.18 41.79 3.06
CA CYS A 240 20.33 41.64 3.94
C CYS A 240 21.62 42.20 3.32
N SER A 241 21.85 41.92 2.03
CA SER A 241 23.04 42.41 1.31
C SER A 241 23.00 43.92 1.12
N SER A 242 21.84 44.50 0.80
CA SER A 242 21.67 45.95 0.71
C SER A 242 21.92 46.63 2.06
N MET A 243 21.36 46.12 3.17
CA MET A 243 21.64 46.63 4.52
C MET A 243 23.12 46.53 4.90
N LYS A 244 23.79 45.41 4.61
CA LYS A 244 25.23 45.26 4.82
C LYS A 244 26.03 46.28 4.00
N SER A 245 25.66 46.50 2.74
CA SER A 245 26.34 47.46 1.88
C SER A 245 26.12 48.91 2.33
N ALA A 246 24.92 49.23 2.84
CA ALA A 246 24.61 50.53 3.41
C ALA A 246 25.45 50.78 4.69
N LEU A 247 25.49 49.80 5.59
CA LEU A 247 26.31 49.87 6.81
C LEU A 247 27.81 50.01 6.47
N GLN A 248 28.29 49.31 5.44
CA GLN A 248 29.68 49.42 5.00
C GLN A 248 29.99 50.80 4.38
N ARG A 249 29.05 51.38 3.62
CA ARG A 249 29.16 52.75 3.12
C ARG A 249 29.22 53.76 4.27
N GLU A 250 28.33 53.67 5.26
CA GLU A 250 28.35 54.55 6.43
C GLU A 250 29.67 54.43 7.21
N ARG A 251 30.17 53.20 7.42
CA ARG A 251 31.47 52.97 8.05
C ARG A 251 32.61 53.62 7.27
N ASN A 252 32.65 53.45 5.95
CA ASN A 252 33.68 54.06 5.11
C ASN A 252 33.60 55.60 5.13
N THR A 253 32.40 56.18 5.04
CA THR A 253 32.20 57.64 5.13
C THR A 253 32.61 58.18 6.49
N SER A 254 32.24 57.50 7.57
CA SER A 254 32.65 57.86 8.93
C SER A 254 34.17 57.79 9.12
N GLN A 255 34.83 56.76 8.59
CA GLN A 255 36.29 56.64 8.60
C GLN A 255 36.98 57.77 7.81
N ILE A 256 36.46 58.13 6.63
CA ILE A 256 36.97 59.26 5.84
C ILE A 256 36.82 60.57 6.61
N LEU A 257 35.63 60.81 7.21
CA LEU A 257 35.37 62.02 7.98
C LEU A 257 36.31 62.12 9.19
N MET A 258 36.50 61.03 9.94
CA MET A 258 37.46 60.98 11.05
C MET A 258 38.89 61.25 10.58
N GLY A 259 39.32 60.68 9.44
CA GLY A 259 40.63 60.95 8.85
C GLY A 259 40.85 62.42 8.49
N VAL A 260 39.85 63.05 7.86
CA VAL A 260 39.89 64.49 7.51
C VAL A 260 39.97 65.35 8.77
N LEU A 261 39.20 65.01 9.81
CA LEU A 261 39.16 65.77 11.06
C LEU A 261 40.51 65.70 11.79
N ILE A 262 41.16 64.53 11.81
CA ILE A 262 42.51 64.35 12.37
C ILE A 262 43.55 65.21 11.61
N ILE A 263 43.50 65.20 10.27
CA ILE A 263 44.42 66.00 9.44
C ILE A 263 44.20 67.50 9.69
N GLY A 264 42.94 67.95 9.76
CA GLY A 264 42.62 69.35 10.06
C GLY A 264 43.16 69.80 11.41
N VAL A 265 43.02 68.98 12.45
CA VAL A 265 43.57 69.25 13.78
C VAL A 265 45.10 69.30 13.75
N MET A 266 45.76 68.38 13.04
CA MET A 266 47.23 68.42 12.86
C MET A 266 47.71 69.71 12.19
N LEU A 267 47.06 70.13 11.11
CA LEU A 267 47.40 71.37 10.40
C LEU A 267 47.19 72.61 11.27
N ALA A 268 46.10 72.66 12.03
CA ALA A 268 45.83 73.76 12.96
C ALA A 268 46.88 73.84 14.08
N LEU A 269 47.31 72.70 14.62
CA LEU A 269 48.41 72.62 15.59
C LEU A 269 49.73 73.13 14.98
N TRP A 270 50.02 72.75 13.73
CA TRP A 270 51.20 73.21 13.01
C TRP A 270 51.20 74.72 12.75
N ALA A 271 50.05 75.30 12.47
CA ALA A 271 49.91 76.74 12.22
C ALA A 271 49.96 77.60 13.50
N LEU A 272 49.84 76.99 14.68
CA LEU A 272 49.85 77.68 15.98
C LEU A 272 51.25 77.70 16.65
N ILE A 273 52.22 77.00 16.08
CA ILE A 273 53.62 76.92 16.50
C ILE A 273 54.46 77.83 15.61
#